data_AF-A0A3D3H798-F1
#
_entry.id   AF-A0A3D3H798-F1
#
_cell.length_a   1.000
_cell.length_b   1.000
_cell.length_c   1.000
_cell.angle_alpha   90.00
_cell.angle_beta   90.00
_cell.angle_gamma   90.00
#
_symmetry.space_group_name_H-M   'P 1'
#
loop_
_entity.id
_entity.type
_entity.pdbx_description
1 polymer ?
#
loop_
_entity_poly.entity_id
_entity_poly.type
_entity_poly.pdbx_seq_one_letter_code
_entity_poly.pdbx_strand_id
1 'polypeptide(L)'
;RKPTPDIATVLGGGWIASGPPVASRQPKPAWPQGLRTLPREGAGEVQTPLQGEAARSLRVGDRVWFRHAKSGELAERVERYLLVDDDRVVGEAPTYRGEGKAFL
;
A
#
# COMPACT_ATOMS: atom_id res chain seq x y z
N ARG A 1 -5.05 -9.94 10.34
CA ARG A 1 -6.15 -10.65 11.05
C ARG A 1 -7.32 -10.93 10.09
N LYS A 2 -8.18 -11.92 10.38
CA LYS A 2 -9.31 -12.33 9.55
C LYS A 2 -10.63 -12.29 10.35
N PRO A 3 -11.32 -11.14 10.46
CA PRO A 3 -12.54 -11.02 11.26
C PRO A 3 -13.73 -11.75 10.64
N THR A 4 -13.80 -11.81 9.31
CA THR A 4 -14.78 -12.62 8.55
C THR A 4 -14.05 -13.32 7.39
N PRO A 5 -14.68 -14.33 6.74
CA PRO A 5 -14.07 -14.99 5.59
C PRO A 5 -13.70 -14.02 4.46
N ASP A 6 -14.52 -13.01 4.19
CA ASP A 6 -14.34 -12.05 3.09
C ASP A 6 -13.58 -10.76 3.47
N ILE A 7 -13.13 -10.64 4.73
CA ILE A 7 -12.35 -9.48 5.19
C ILE A 7 -10.96 -9.92 5.68
N ALA A 8 -9.93 -9.21 5.24
CA ALA A 8 -8.57 -9.34 5.74
C ALA A 8 -8.09 -7.96 6.20
N THR A 9 -7.69 -7.85 7.47
CA THR A 9 -7.00 -6.63 7.95
C THR A 9 -5.50 -6.84 7.81
N VAL A 10 -4.87 -5.98 7.01
CA VAL A 10 -3.43 -5.94 6.78
C VAL A 10 -2.76 -4.90 7.68
N LEU A 11 -1.44 -5.05 7.85
CA LEU A 11 -0.60 -4.08 8.54
C LEU A 11 -0.33 -2.89 7.60
N GLY A 12 -0.78 -1.70 8.00
CA GLY A 12 -0.70 -0.50 7.17
C GLY A 12 -1.58 -0.54 5.92
N GLY A 13 -1.54 0.53 5.13
CA GLY A 13 -2.21 0.64 3.83
C GLY A 13 -1.45 1.52 2.84
N GLY A 14 -0.21 1.90 3.19
CA GLY A 14 0.53 2.93 2.49
C GLY A 14 0.15 4.35 2.95
N TRP A 15 0.53 5.33 2.14
CA TRP A 15 0.39 6.75 2.48
C TRP A 15 -0.50 7.50 1.50
N ILE A 16 -1.43 8.28 2.05
CA ILE A 16 -2.40 9.07 1.29
C ILE A 16 -1.65 10.18 0.54
N ALA A 17 -1.94 10.31 -0.75
CA ALA A 17 -1.37 11.36 -1.57
C ALA A 17 -1.85 12.75 -1.17
N SER A 18 -0.93 13.72 -1.19
CA SER A 18 -1.16 15.15 -1.03
C SER A 18 -2.21 15.73 -1.99
N GLY A 19 -2.85 16.81 -1.56
CA GLY A 19 -3.88 17.55 -2.31
C GLY A 19 -5.26 17.44 -1.66
N PRO A 20 -6.34 17.77 -2.39
CA PRO A 20 -7.69 17.69 -1.86
C PRO A 20 -8.02 16.27 -1.36
N PRO A 21 -8.73 16.12 -0.22
CA PRO A 21 -9.01 14.83 0.41
C PRO A 21 -10.11 14.07 -0.34
N VAL A 22 -9.77 13.55 -1.52
CA VAL A 22 -10.68 12.80 -2.40
C VAL A 22 -10.22 11.35 -2.55
N ALA A 23 -11.15 10.47 -2.92
CA ALA A 23 -10.89 9.02 -3.06
C ALA A 23 -9.72 8.67 -3.98
N SER A 24 -9.41 9.51 -4.98
CA SER A 24 -8.25 9.30 -5.87
C SER A 24 -6.90 9.46 -5.18
N ARG A 25 -6.84 9.97 -3.95
CA ARG A 25 -5.62 10.09 -3.13
C ARG A 25 -5.28 8.84 -2.34
N GLN A 26 -6.23 7.93 -2.17
CA GLN A 26 -6.01 6.71 -1.41
C GLN A 26 -5.12 5.73 -2.18
N PRO A 27 -4.14 5.08 -1.52
CA PRO A 27 -3.51 3.89 -2.06
C PRO A 27 -4.56 2.82 -2.35
N LYS A 28 -4.34 2.04 -3.41
CA LYS A 28 -5.25 0.96 -3.81
C LYS A 28 -4.58 -0.39 -3.64
N PRO A 29 -5.24 -1.39 -3.02
CA PRO A 29 -4.73 -2.75 -3.05
C PRO A 29 -4.72 -3.22 -4.52
N ALA A 30 -3.52 -3.48 -5.03
CA ALA A 30 -3.28 -3.84 -6.42
C ALA A 30 -3.16 -5.36 -6.60
N TRP A 31 -2.67 -6.06 -5.58
CA TRP A 31 -2.53 -7.51 -5.60
C TRP A 31 -2.66 -8.12 -4.19
N PRO A 32 -3.32 -9.27 -4.01
CA PRO A 32 -4.10 -9.97 -5.01
C PRO A 32 -5.29 -9.13 -5.49
N GLN A 33 -5.70 -9.34 -6.74
CA GLN A 33 -6.79 -8.57 -7.35
C GLN A 33 -8.13 -8.85 -6.67
N GLY A 34 -9.08 -7.90 -6.77
CA GLY A 34 -10.42 -8.06 -6.20
C GLY A 34 -10.54 -7.66 -4.72
N LEU A 35 -9.46 -7.13 -4.11
CA LEU A 35 -9.50 -6.47 -2.81
C LEU A 35 -9.91 -4.99 -2.95
N ARG A 36 -10.60 -4.46 -1.95
CA ARG A 36 -10.93 -3.04 -1.82
C ARG A 36 -11.02 -2.64 -0.35
N THR A 37 -10.84 -1.36 -0.04
CA THR A 37 -11.19 -0.84 1.29
C THR A 37 -12.70 -0.87 1.49
N LEU A 38 -13.14 -0.91 2.76
CA LEU A 38 -14.55 -0.79 3.08
C LEU A 38 -15.04 0.64 2.80
N PRO A 39 -16.34 0.88 2.54
CA PRO A 39 -16.84 2.20 2.13
C PRO A 39 -16.57 3.35 3.11
N ARG A 40 -16.47 3.05 4.41
CA ARG A 40 -16.20 4.04 5.47
C ARG A 40 -14.75 4.03 5.95
N GLU A 41 -13.89 3.27 5.28
CA GLU A 41 -12.49 3.05 5.65
C GLU A 41 -11.58 3.55 4.53
N GLY A 42 -10.41 4.08 4.92
CA GLY A 42 -9.30 4.40 4.02
C GLY A 42 -8.10 3.52 4.28
N ALA A 43 -6.97 3.82 3.63
CA ALA A 43 -5.69 3.27 4.03
C ALA A 43 -5.33 3.80 5.43
N GLY A 44 -5.17 2.90 6.39
CA GLY A 44 -4.73 3.23 7.74
C GLY A 44 -3.23 3.05 7.90
N GLU A 45 -2.62 3.91 8.70
CA GLU A 45 -1.18 3.84 9.02
C GLU A 45 -0.83 2.54 9.75
N VAL A 46 -1.65 2.17 10.75
CA VAL A 46 -1.44 0.98 11.56
C VAL A 46 -2.08 -0.25 10.90
N GLN A 47 -3.33 -0.12 10.44
CA GLN A 47 -4.11 -1.23 9.90
C GLN A 47 -5.06 -0.77 8.82
N THR A 48 -5.25 -1.61 7.80
CA THR A 48 -6.24 -1.38 6.75
C THR A 48 -7.13 -2.62 6.58
N PRO A 49 -8.44 -2.53 6.87
CA PRO A 49 -9.36 -3.59 6.55
C PRO A 49 -9.68 -3.60 5.05
N LEU A 50 -9.48 -4.75 4.41
CA LEU A 50 -9.79 -5.00 3.01
C LEU A 50 -10.88 -6.04 2.90
N GLN A 51 -11.84 -5.82 2.00
CA GLN A 51 -12.88 -6.77 1.65
C GLN A 51 -12.70 -7.24 0.22
N GLY A 52 -13.00 -8.50 -0.07
CA GLY A 52 -13.02 -9.02 -1.43
C GLY A 52 -12.95 -10.53 -1.52
N GLU A 53 -13.16 -11.07 -2.71
CA GLU A 53 -13.11 -12.53 -2.92
C GLU A 53 -11.71 -13.08 -2.62
N ALA A 54 -10.66 -12.37 -3.06
CA ALA A 54 -9.28 -12.72 -2.74
C ALA A 54 -8.99 -12.70 -1.23
N ALA A 55 -9.78 -12.01 -0.41
CA ALA A 55 -9.60 -12.06 1.03
C ALA A 55 -9.91 -13.45 1.59
N ARG A 56 -10.77 -14.25 0.95
CA ARG A 56 -11.16 -15.59 1.42
C ARG A 56 -10.01 -16.59 1.41
N SER A 57 -9.08 -16.45 0.47
CA SER A 57 -7.90 -17.32 0.36
C SER A 57 -6.70 -16.79 1.15
N LEU A 58 -6.66 -15.49 1.49
CA LEU A 58 -5.58 -14.89 2.26
C LEU A 58 -5.49 -15.45 3.69
N ARG A 59 -4.26 -15.82 4.07
CA ARG A 59 -3.86 -16.28 5.39
C ARG A 59 -3.03 -15.20 6.11
N VAL A 60 -2.89 -15.34 7.43
CA VAL A 60 -1.98 -14.49 8.19
C VAL A 60 -0.55 -14.76 7.71
N GLY A 61 0.19 -13.69 7.37
CA GLY A 61 1.53 -13.77 6.79
C GLY A 61 1.56 -13.52 5.28
N ASP A 62 0.44 -13.67 4.59
CA ASP A 62 0.35 -13.38 3.16
C ASP A 62 0.49 -11.87 2.89
N ARG A 63 1.02 -11.54 1.71
CA ARG A 63 1.31 -10.17 1.30
C ARG A 63 0.17 -9.59 0.46
N VAL A 64 -0.10 -8.30 0.69
CA VAL A 64 -0.95 -7.47 -0.17
C VAL A 64 -0.11 -6.30 -0.65
N TRP A 65 -0.08 -6.09 -1.96
CA TRP A 65 0.62 -4.97 -2.59
C TRP A 65 -0.33 -3.81 -2.79
N PHE A 66 0.12 -2.61 -2.45
CA PHE A 66 -0.62 -1.37 -2.65
C PHE A 66 0.04 -0.51 -3.72
N ARG A 67 -0.77 0.04 -4.63
CA ARG A 67 -0.36 1.08 -5.57
C ARG A 67 -0.71 2.44 -4.98
N HIS A 68 0.31 3.25 -4.73
CA HIS A 68 0.16 4.62 -4.26
C HIS A 68 -0.29 5.53 -5.41
N ALA A 69 -1.03 6.59 -5.07
CA ALA A 69 -1.53 7.53 -6.08
C ALA A 69 -0.44 8.50 -6.58
N LYS A 70 0.60 8.73 -5.78
CA LYS A 70 1.74 9.59 -6.08
C LYS A 70 3.02 8.98 -5.50
N SER A 71 4.16 9.31 -6.09
CA SER A 71 5.49 8.80 -5.72
C SER A 71 6.15 9.60 -4.59
N GLY A 72 5.82 10.88 -4.42
CA GLY A 72 6.48 11.75 -3.44
C GLY A 72 6.32 11.25 -2.01
N GLU A 73 5.13 10.78 -1.64
CA GLU A 73 4.79 10.35 -0.29
C GLU A 73 5.55 9.10 0.13
N LEU A 74 5.84 8.20 -0.83
CA LEU A 74 6.72 7.05 -0.65
C LEU A 74 8.19 7.50 -0.51
N ALA A 75 8.65 8.40 -1.38
CA ALA A 75 10.04 8.88 -1.38
C ALA A 75 10.40 9.59 -0.06
N GLU A 76 9.42 10.27 0.52
CA GLU A 76 9.49 10.89 1.85
C GLU A 76 9.29 9.89 2.99
N ARG A 77 9.10 8.57 2.78
CA ARG A 77 8.81 7.56 3.84
C ARG A 77 9.66 6.29 3.84
N VAL A 78 10.26 5.91 2.72
CA VAL A 78 11.22 4.80 2.63
C VAL A 78 12.58 5.31 2.16
N GLU A 79 13.65 4.57 2.39
CA GLU A 79 15.01 4.96 2.00
C GLU A 79 15.37 4.63 0.55
N ARG A 80 14.77 3.57 0.00
CA ARG A 80 15.09 3.06 -1.32
C ARG A 80 13.88 2.46 -2.01
N TYR A 81 13.86 2.57 -3.33
CA TYR A 81 13.01 1.79 -4.20
C TYR A 81 13.74 0.56 -4.69
N LEU A 82 13.04 -0.57 -4.75
CA LEU A 82 13.49 -1.74 -5.48
C LEU A 82 13.01 -1.63 -6.92
N LEU A 83 13.93 -1.78 -7.87
CA LEU A 83 13.62 -1.86 -9.29
C LEU A 83 13.35 -3.33 -9.62
N VAL A 84 12.20 -3.59 -10.25
CA VAL A 84 11.75 -4.95 -10.54
C VAL A 84 11.54 -5.08 -12.05
N ASP A 85 12.09 -6.15 -12.62
CA ASP A 85 11.82 -6.62 -13.97
C ASP A 85 11.23 -8.04 -13.84
N ASP A 86 9.99 -8.21 -14.31
CA ASP A 86 9.14 -9.39 -14.06
C ASP A 86 9.10 -9.82 -12.58
N ASP A 87 9.76 -10.93 -12.25
CA ASP A 87 9.81 -11.54 -10.91
C ASP A 87 11.16 -11.32 -10.21
N ARG A 88 12.04 -10.49 -10.78
CA ARG A 88 13.40 -10.26 -10.28
C ARG A 88 13.62 -8.82 -9.88
N VAL A 89 14.27 -8.64 -8.72
CA VAL A 89 14.85 -7.36 -8.34
C VAL A 89 16.12 -7.17 -9.15
N VAL A 90 16.16 -6.13 -9.97
CA VAL A 90 17.28 -5.81 -10.87
C VAL A 90 18.15 -4.66 -10.36
N GLY A 91 17.74 -3.99 -9.30
CA GLY A 91 18.52 -2.95 -8.67
C GLY A 91 17.75 -2.19 -7.59
N GLU A 92 18.39 -1.15 -7.05
CA GLU A 92 17.80 -0.25 -6.07
C GLU A 92 18.11 1.20 -6.46
N ALA A 93 17.21 2.12 -6.15
CA ALA A 93 17.41 3.56 -6.32
C ALA A 93 17.11 4.29 -5.00
N PRO A 94 17.95 5.25 -4.57
CA PRO A 94 17.68 6.00 -3.35
C PRO A 94 16.45 6.90 -3.53
N THR A 95 15.77 7.17 -2.43
CA THR A 95 14.69 8.16 -2.36
C THR A 95 15.19 9.45 -1.68
N TYR A 96 14.31 10.45 -1.56
CA TYR A 96 14.59 11.66 -0.80
C TYR A 96 15.07 11.36 0.63
N ARG A 97 14.40 10.46 1.38
CA ARG A 97 14.92 10.05 2.70
C ARG A 97 16.24 9.32 2.60
N GLY A 98 16.41 8.42 1.63
CA GLY A 98 17.67 7.71 1.44
C GLY A 98 18.86 8.64 1.22
N GLU A 99 18.61 9.79 0.59
CA GLU A 99 19.59 10.86 0.38
C GLU A 99 19.67 11.86 1.53
N GLY A 100 18.96 11.62 2.64
CA GLY A 100 18.91 12.54 3.79
C GLY A 100 18.25 13.88 3.46
N LYS A 101 17.38 13.92 2.46
CA LYS A 101 16.64 15.12 2.04
C LYS A 101 15.25 15.13 2.68
N ALA A 102 14.79 16.33 2.97
CA ALA A 102 13.42 16.61 3.37
C ALA A 102 12.93 17.80 2.55
N PHE A 103 11.83 17.61 1.83
CA PHE A 103 11.19 18.65 1.04
C PHE A 103 9.84 19.05 1.69
N LEU A 104 9.18 20.08 1.14
CA LEU A 104 8.02 20.77 1.73
C LEU A 104 6.83 19.85 2.08
#